data_AF-A0A6I3MDI5-F1
#
_entry.id   AF-A0A6I3MDI5-F1
#
_cell.length_a   1.000
_cell.length_b   1.000
_cell.length_c   1.000
_cell.angle_alpha   90.00
_cell.angle_beta   90.00
_cell.angle_gamma   90.00
#
_symmetry.space_group_name_H-M   'P 1'
#
loop_
_entity.id
_entity.type
_entity.pdbx_description
1 polymer ?
#
loop_
_entity_poly.entity_id
_entity_poly.type
_entity_poly.pdbx_seq_one_letter_code
_entity_poly.pdbx_strand_id
1 'polypeptide(L)'
;MVYSFNEDIFSNISDNDIDILDKIWANSRERHDLYIGDNRLYGIIKESSWYKGLRKSGKAHIDENLKSSIYLKKRDIQLLLSNDYDTSYTLIEADEILSKTFFLILENIEYDKFFFDCLVKNFKEESHKIRIHLERGWLIPINGNGNNISNVLNEMQKRFNNNDSFPKHNSNYLRSFVIIDSDKKYPSEEEIASDKIKLLNDIKMALSNSYHVMRKREMENYMPDEVFVEIKDNDPYIKSYLTLNTSQKDYIDVENGLQDKNIEQLEPTELRLLYENLVNPSLNILRKNKLILLDESKKKLSFKQNFPKYFNSDKVNKFSLKKRANSDELEEILNKISKLL
;
A
#
# COMPACT_ATOMS: atom_id res chain seq x y z
N MET A 1 9.78 6.31 -7.89
CA MET A 1 9.48 5.87 -9.24
C MET A 1 10.66 6.29 -10.05
N VAL A 2 11.29 5.34 -10.73
CA VAL A 2 12.42 5.64 -11.59
C VAL A 2 11.91 5.86 -13.00
N TYR A 3 12.27 6.98 -13.61
CA TYR A 3 11.90 7.28 -14.99
C TYR A 3 13.11 7.66 -15.84
N SER A 4 12.96 7.59 -17.15
CA SER A 4 14.01 7.93 -18.13
C SER A 4 13.38 8.58 -19.35
N PHE A 5 14.19 9.28 -20.14
CA PHE A 5 13.81 9.80 -21.44
C PHE A 5 14.44 8.97 -22.55
N ASN A 6 13.77 8.87 -23.70
CA ASN A 6 14.39 8.57 -24.98
C ASN A 6 14.92 9.87 -25.63
N GLU A 7 15.82 9.70 -26.61
CA GLU A 7 16.51 10.80 -27.30
C GLU A 7 15.57 11.67 -28.15
N ASP A 8 14.50 11.06 -28.66
CA ASP A 8 13.51 11.68 -29.54
C ASP A 8 12.75 12.82 -28.85
N ILE A 9 12.56 12.74 -27.53
CA ILE A 9 11.97 13.82 -26.72
C ILE A 9 12.73 15.13 -26.94
N PHE A 10 14.07 15.08 -27.01
CA PHE A 10 14.89 16.29 -27.08
C PHE A 10 15.19 16.77 -28.51
N SER A 11 14.80 15.99 -29.51
CA SER A 11 15.16 16.24 -30.91
C SER A 11 14.23 17.26 -31.60
N ASN A 12 12.95 17.34 -31.19
CA ASN A 12 11.93 18.21 -31.78
C ASN A 12 11.01 18.83 -30.71
N ILE A 13 11.59 19.53 -29.72
CA ILE A 13 10.84 20.14 -28.61
C ILE A 13 10.09 21.39 -29.11
N SER A 14 8.77 21.43 -28.93
CA SER A 14 7.96 22.65 -29.07
C SER A 14 7.96 23.51 -27.80
N ASP A 15 7.51 24.77 -27.87
CA ASP A 15 7.42 25.62 -26.67
C ASP A 15 6.52 25.01 -25.58
N ASN A 16 5.44 24.32 -25.96
CA ASN A 16 4.57 23.63 -25.01
C ASN A 16 5.27 22.43 -24.33
N ASP A 17 6.16 21.76 -25.05
CA ASP A 17 6.93 20.63 -24.51
C ASP A 17 7.97 21.11 -23.49
N ILE A 18 8.52 22.32 -23.66
CA ILE A 18 9.44 22.94 -22.69
C ILE A 18 8.77 23.09 -21.32
N ASP A 19 7.56 23.64 -21.27
CA ASP A 19 6.85 23.85 -20.01
C ASP A 19 6.53 22.52 -19.30
N ILE A 20 6.22 21.48 -20.06
CA ILE A 20 5.96 20.14 -19.51
C ILE A 20 7.26 19.49 -19.02
N LEU A 21 8.34 19.60 -19.78
CA LEU A 21 9.67 19.12 -19.40
C LEU A 21 10.14 19.77 -18.10
N ASP A 22 9.96 21.08 -17.95
CA ASP A 22 10.34 21.79 -16.72
C ASP A 22 9.56 21.25 -15.50
N LYS A 23 8.26 20.97 -15.64
CA LYS A 23 7.43 20.37 -14.57
C LYS A 23 7.90 18.96 -14.21
N ILE A 24 8.07 18.10 -15.21
CA ILE A 24 8.55 16.72 -15.03
C ILE A 24 9.92 16.72 -14.36
N TRP A 25 10.82 17.60 -14.82
CA TRP A 25 12.17 17.67 -14.29
C TRP A 25 12.19 18.20 -12.86
N ALA A 26 11.36 19.18 -12.51
CA ALA A 26 11.25 19.64 -11.13
C ALA A 26 10.91 18.48 -10.16
N ASN A 27 10.09 17.52 -10.60
CA ASN A 27 9.76 16.33 -9.82
C ASN A 27 10.93 15.32 -9.67
N SER A 28 11.98 15.39 -10.51
CA SER A 28 13.14 14.45 -10.48
C SER A 28 14.06 14.60 -9.28
N ARG A 29 13.97 15.71 -8.55
CA ARG A 29 14.81 15.95 -7.37
C ARG A 29 14.11 15.56 -6.09
N GLU A 30 12.84 15.93 -6.02
CA GLU A 30 12.10 15.94 -4.77
C GLU A 30 11.26 14.66 -4.61
N ARG A 31 10.80 14.09 -5.73
CA ARG A 31 9.72 13.12 -5.71
C ARG A 31 10.07 11.79 -6.38
N HIS A 32 10.69 11.85 -7.55
CA HIS A 32 10.96 10.70 -8.40
C HIS A 32 12.44 10.67 -8.78
N ASP A 33 12.91 9.50 -9.18
CA ASP A 33 14.32 9.26 -9.47
C ASP A 33 14.51 9.29 -11.00
N LEU A 34 15.38 10.16 -11.50
CA LEU A 34 15.70 10.22 -12.94
C LEU A 34 16.90 9.33 -13.27
N TYR A 35 16.72 8.38 -14.18
CA TYR A 35 17.78 7.58 -14.77
C TYR A 35 18.16 8.15 -16.14
N ILE A 36 19.46 8.37 -16.37
CA ILE A 36 20.07 8.65 -17.67
C ILE A 36 21.22 7.67 -17.85
N GLY A 37 21.03 6.73 -18.77
CA GLY A 37 21.79 5.49 -18.81
C GLY A 37 23.04 5.48 -19.67
N ASP A 38 23.23 6.48 -20.52
CA ASP A 38 24.40 6.57 -21.37
C ASP A 38 24.86 8.03 -21.56
N ASN A 39 26.13 8.16 -21.94
CA ASN A 39 26.75 9.46 -22.21
C ASN A 39 26.15 10.15 -23.46
N ARG A 40 25.44 9.40 -24.31
CA ARG A 40 24.86 9.93 -25.54
C ARG A 40 23.62 10.77 -25.23
N LEU A 41 22.67 10.23 -24.47
CA LEU A 41 21.49 10.96 -23.99
C LEU A 41 21.89 12.17 -23.14
N TYR A 42 22.92 12.04 -22.32
CA TYR A 42 23.51 13.17 -21.60
C TYR A 42 23.96 14.30 -22.55
N GLY A 43 24.68 13.96 -23.63
CA GLY A 43 25.10 14.91 -24.65
C GLY A 43 23.92 15.57 -25.35
N ILE A 44 22.93 14.78 -25.75
CA ILE A 44 21.71 15.24 -26.42
C ILE A 44 20.93 16.23 -25.55
N ILE A 45 20.76 15.94 -24.26
CA ILE A 45 20.12 16.86 -23.31
C ILE A 45 20.86 18.20 -23.30
N LYS A 46 22.19 18.20 -23.21
CA LYS A 46 22.99 19.44 -23.17
C LYS A 46 22.98 20.23 -24.48
N GLU A 47 22.80 19.54 -25.59
CA GLU A 47 22.73 20.15 -26.91
C GLU A 47 21.33 20.66 -27.27
N SER A 48 20.30 20.20 -26.58
CA SER A 48 18.90 20.60 -26.79
C SER A 48 18.68 22.11 -26.63
N SER A 49 17.71 22.65 -27.39
CA SER A 49 17.25 24.03 -27.27
C SER A 49 16.73 24.33 -25.87
N TRP A 50 16.00 23.39 -25.27
CA TRP A 50 15.50 23.44 -23.90
C TRP A 50 16.62 23.71 -22.89
N TYR A 51 17.63 22.83 -22.81
CA TYR A 51 18.73 23.01 -21.86
C TYR A 51 19.51 24.30 -22.12
N LYS A 52 19.79 24.63 -23.39
CA LYS A 52 20.53 25.85 -23.75
C LYS A 52 19.79 27.12 -23.34
N GLY A 53 18.46 27.12 -23.40
CA GLY A 53 17.58 28.21 -22.98
C GLY A 53 17.52 28.44 -21.46
N LEU A 54 17.92 27.46 -20.64
CA LEU A 54 17.88 27.58 -19.19
C LEU A 54 18.88 28.58 -18.63
N ARG A 55 18.49 29.24 -17.53
CA ARG A 55 19.37 30.05 -16.69
C ARG A 55 20.46 29.19 -16.07
N LYS A 56 21.55 29.83 -15.64
CA LYS A 56 22.69 29.15 -14.99
C LYS A 56 22.27 28.25 -13.81
N SER A 57 21.33 28.69 -12.98
CA SER A 57 20.80 27.89 -11.88
C SER A 57 20.03 26.66 -12.36
N GLY A 58 19.22 26.77 -13.42
CA GLY A 58 18.51 25.64 -14.02
C GLY A 58 19.47 24.61 -14.64
N LYS A 59 20.51 25.08 -15.35
CA LYS A 59 21.57 24.20 -15.89
C LYS A 59 22.32 23.46 -14.78
N ALA A 60 22.69 24.17 -13.72
CA ALA A 60 23.34 23.56 -12.56
C ALA A 60 22.45 22.51 -11.89
N HIS A 61 21.13 22.78 -11.81
CA HIS A 61 20.16 21.85 -11.25
C HIS A 61 20.04 20.57 -12.08
N ILE A 62 19.92 20.70 -13.41
CA ILE A 62 19.93 19.55 -14.32
C ILE A 62 21.22 18.74 -14.18
N ASP A 63 22.37 19.41 -14.20
CA ASP A 63 23.68 18.76 -14.10
C ASP A 63 23.85 17.97 -12.79
N GLU A 64 23.24 18.41 -11.69
CA GLU A 64 23.20 17.68 -10.42
C GLU A 64 22.39 16.38 -10.55
N ASN A 65 21.17 16.46 -11.10
CA ASN A 65 20.30 15.29 -11.30
C ASN A 65 20.94 14.26 -12.27
N LEU A 66 21.61 14.74 -13.31
CA LEU A 66 22.36 13.91 -14.25
C LEU A 66 23.55 13.19 -13.60
N LYS A 67 24.16 13.76 -12.55
CA LYS A 67 25.23 13.08 -11.80
C LYS A 67 24.66 12.02 -10.87
N SER A 68 23.53 12.30 -10.21
CA SER A 68 22.89 11.31 -9.33
C SER A 68 22.33 10.12 -10.09
N SER A 69 21.96 10.27 -11.36
CA SER A 69 21.41 9.18 -12.17
C SER A 69 22.38 8.00 -12.37
N ILE A 70 23.69 8.23 -12.21
CA ILE A 70 24.75 7.20 -12.36
C ILE A 70 24.61 6.07 -11.32
N TYR A 71 23.98 6.35 -10.17
CA TYR A 71 23.78 5.35 -9.11
C TYR A 71 22.57 4.45 -9.33
N LEU A 72 21.72 4.76 -10.32
CA LEU A 72 20.52 4.01 -10.65
C LEU A 72 20.83 2.95 -11.73
N LYS A 73 20.02 1.88 -11.79
CA LYS A 73 20.20 0.80 -12.78
C LYS A 73 19.10 0.85 -13.82
N LYS A 74 19.43 0.58 -15.09
CA LYS A 74 18.47 0.53 -16.21
C LYS A 74 17.24 -0.35 -15.92
N ARG A 75 17.45 -1.49 -15.25
CA ARG A 75 16.38 -2.44 -14.90
C ARG A 75 15.34 -1.89 -13.91
N ASP A 76 15.65 -0.77 -13.25
CA ASP A 76 14.78 -0.15 -12.26
C ASP A 76 13.82 0.87 -12.90
N ILE A 77 14.01 1.22 -14.20
CA ILE A 77 13.13 2.14 -14.93
C ILE A 77 11.71 1.58 -14.99
N GLN A 78 10.75 2.41 -14.57
CA GLN A 78 9.32 2.10 -14.57
C GLN A 78 8.56 2.91 -15.61
N LEU A 79 9.09 4.08 -15.97
CA LEU A 79 8.47 5.00 -16.92
C LEU A 79 9.53 5.46 -17.93
N LEU A 80 9.32 5.14 -19.21
CA LEU A 80 10.17 5.61 -20.30
C LEU A 80 9.39 6.62 -21.13
N LEU A 81 9.94 7.83 -21.27
CA LEU A 81 9.30 8.91 -22.01
C LEU A 81 9.79 8.93 -23.46
N SER A 82 8.88 8.97 -24.42
CA SER A 82 9.18 9.02 -25.86
C SER A 82 8.04 9.71 -26.62
N ASN A 83 8.34 10.21 -27.81
CA ASN A 83 7.35 10.61 -28.81
C ASN A 83 6.79 9.40 -29.60
N ASP A 84 7.36 8.20 -29.41
CA ASP A 84 6.81 6.92 -29.88
C ASP A 84 5.80 6.33 -28.88
N TYR A 85 4.71 5.73 -29.37
CA TYR A 85 3.50 5.43 -28.60
C TYR A 85 3.39 3.98 -28.10
N ASP A 86 4.14 3.04 -28.69
CA ASP A 86 3.86 1.61 -28.49
C ASP A 86 4.28 1.06 -27.12
N THR A 87 5.38 1.55 -26.54
CA THR A 87 5.92 1.03 -25.25
C THR A 87 6.37 2.11 -24.28
N SER A 88 6.15 3.38 -24.63
CA SER A 88 6.63 4.57 -23.94
C SER A 88 5.51 5.56 -23.70
N TYR A 89 5.75 6.53 -22.84
CA TYR A 89 4.80 7.55 -22.45
C TYR A 89 5.19 8.89 -23.07
N THR A 90 4.21 9.59 -23.63
CA THR A 90 4.39 10.97 -24.08
C THR A 90 4.66 11.90 -22.89
N LEU A 91 5.09 13.13 -23.17
CA LEU A 91 5.28 14.14 -22.13
C LEU A 91 3.98 14.43 -21.35
N ILE A 92 2.82 14.44 -22.02
CA ILE A 92 1.53 14.68 -21.38
C ILE A 92 1.16 13.53 -20.44
N GLU A 93 1.31 12.28 -20.89
CA GLU A 93 1.08 11.11 -20.05
C GLU A 93 2.03 11.07 -18.84
N ALA A 94 3.29 11.46 -19.05
CA ALA A 94 4.28 11.48 -17.99
C ALA A 94 4.04 12.60 -16.96
N ASP A 95 3.61 13.79 -17.37
CA ASP A 95 3.19 14.85 -16.43
C ASP A 95 2.03 14.37 -15.55
N GLU A 96 1.04 13.70 -16.14
CA GLU A 96 -0.07 13.11 -15.38
C GLU A 96 0.41 12.06 -14.37
N ILE A 97 1.37 11.21 -14.72
CA ILE A 97 1.89 10.17 -13.82
C ILE A 97 2.81 10.76 -12.74
N LEU A 98 3.71 11.67 -13.10
CA LEU A 98 4.79 12.15 -12.22
C LEU A 98 4.37 13.35 -11.36
N SER A 99 3.38 14.14 -11.79
CA SER A 99 2.93 15.33 -11.06
C SER A 99 1.74 15.04 -10.13
N LYS A 100 0.96 13.97 -10.37
CA LYS A 100 -0.25 13.69 -9.57
C LYS A 100 0.04 12.99 -8.25
N THR A 101 -0.70 13.37 -7.20
CA THR A 101 -0.71 12.69 -5.90
C THR A 101 -0.94 11.19 -6.05
N PHE A 102 -0.21 10.40 -5.27
CA PHE A 102 -0.39 8.98 -5.13
C PHE A 102 -1.41 8.69 -4.03
N PHE A 103 -2.38 7.82 -4.30
CA PHE A 103 -3.42 7.48 -3.33
C PHE A 103 -3.19 6.08 -2.74
N LEU A 104 -3.17 5.99 -1.41
CA LEU A 104 -3.24 4.71 -0.70
C LEU A 104 -4.69 4.47 -0.30
N ILE A 105 -5.34 3.50 -0.94
CA ILE A 105 -6.73 3.15 -0.66
C ILE A 105 -6.73 2.05 0.40
N LEU A 106 -7.35 2.35 1.54
CA LEU A 106 -7.58 1.42 2.65
C LEU A 106 -9.06 1.07 2.72
N GLU A 107 -9.45 -0.10 3.22
CA GLU A 107 -10.88 -0.47 3.31
C GLU A 107 -11.66 0.53 4.15
N ASN A 108 -11.12 0.94 5.30
CA ASN A 108 -11.63 2.00 6.12
C ASN A 108 -10.51 2.89 6.68
N ILE A 109 -10.34 4.08 6.09
CA ILE A 109 -9.29 5.01 6.53
C ILE A 109 -9.39 5.40 8.01
N GLU A 110 -10.57 5.42 8.61
CA GLU A 110 -10.72 5.82 10.02
C GLU A 110 -10.06 4.81 10.97
N TYR A 111 -9.95 3.55 10.56
CA TYR A 111 -9.54 2.42 11.40
C TYR A 111 -8.21 1.85 10.92
N ASP A 112 -8.09 1.54 9.64
CA ASP A 112 -6.93 0.87 9.05
C ASP A 112 -5.70 1.79 9.00
N LYS A 113 -5.92 3.11 9.02
CA LYS A 113 -4.82 4.08 9.06
C LYS A 113 -3.94 3.90 10.29
N PHE A 114 -4.49 3.45 11.43
CA PHE A 114 -3.68 3.16 12.61
C PHE A 114 -2.65 2.06 12.36
N PHE A 115 -3.03 1.01 11.62
CA PHE A 115 -2.13 -0.04 11.22
C PHE A 115 -1.06 0.49 10.25
N PHE A 116 -1.46 1.19 9.19
CA PHE A 116 -0.51 1.74 8.22
C PHE A 116 0.48 2.74 8.85
N ASP A 117 -0.02 3.69 9.65
CA ASP A 117 0.82 4.66 10.37
C ASP A 117 1.83 3.95 11.27
N CYS A 118 1.41 2.87 11.92
CA CYS A 118 2.28 2.06 12.76
C CYS A 118 3.39 1.38 11.96
N LEU A 119 3.11 0.86 10.76
CA LEU A 119 4.14 0.35 9.85
C LEU A 119 5.14 1.45 9.48
N VAL A 120 4.65 2.62 9.07
CA VAL A 120 5.50 3.77 8.70
C VAL A 120 6.39 4.21 9.87
N LYS A 121 5.83 4.26 11.10
CA LYS A 121 6.54 4.64 12.33
C LYS A 121 7.68 3.66 12.66
N ASN A 122 7.41 2.35 12.55
CA ASN A 122 8.28 1.32 13.10
C ASN A 122 9.30 0.75 12.09
N PHE A 123 9.00 0.77 10.78
CA PHE A 123 9.88 0.29 9.72
C PHE A 123 10.59 1.45 9.02
N LYS A 124 11.40 2.20 9.79
CA LYS A 124 11.95 3.52 9.38
C LYS A 124 12.77 3.50 8.08
N GLU A 125 13.49 2.41 7.81
CA GLU A 125 14.32 2.29 6.61
C GLU A 125 13.44 2.04 5.39
N GLU A 126 12.53 1.06 5.48
CA GLU A 126 11.60 0.68 4.42
C GLU A 126 10.57 1.79 4.12
N SER A 127 10.21 2.57 5.13
CA SER A 127 9.21 3.65 5.06
C SER A 127 9.77 5.04 4.81
N HIS A 128 11.10 5.21 4.67
CA HIS A 128 11.72 6.53 4.56
C HIS A 128 11.10 7.39 3.45
N LYS A 129 10.96 6.82 2.25
CA LYS A 129 10.37 7.50 1.09
C LYS A 129 8.87 7.79 1.29
N ILE A 130 8.14 6.83 1.86
CA ILE A 130 6.71 6.93 2.19
C ILE A 130 6.48 8.11 3.15
N ARG A 131 7.28 8.23 4.21
CA ARG A 131 7.17 9.31 5.20
C ARG A 131 7.34 10.68 4.54
N ILE A 132 8.38 10.85 3.72
CA ILE A 132 8.60 12.10 2.98
C ILE A 132 7.39 12.42 2.09
N HIS A 133 6.85 11.42 1.38
CA HIS A 133 5.69 11.62 0.52
C HIS A 133 4.41 11.98 1.29
N LEU A 134 4.20 11.43 2.48
CA LEU A 134 3.09 11.81 3.36
C LEU A 134 3.25 13.27 3.83
N GLU A 135 4.43 13.63 4.34
CA GLU A 135 4.73 14.98 4.86
C GLU A 135 4.58 16.07 3.78
N ARG A 136 4.86 15.72 2.53
CA ARG A 136 4.77 16.62 1.36
C ARG A 136 3.41 16.60 0.67
N GLY A 137 2.47 15.75 1.09
CA GLY A 137 1.16 15.59 0.45
C GLY A 137 1.20 14.90 -0.92
N TRP A 138 2.31 14.26 -1.27
CA TRP A 138 2.46 13.48 -2.51
C TRP A 138 1.90 12.07 -2.41
N LEU A 139 1.70 11.58 -1.18
CA LEU A 139 0.97 10.37 -0.84
C LEU A 139 -0.18 10.74 0.08
N ILE A 140 -1.41 10.36 -0.26
CA ILE A 140 -2.60 10.60 0.57
C ILE A 140 -3.35 9.28 0.76
N PRO A 141 -3.49 8.78 2.00
CA PRO A 141 -4.42 7.70 2.29
C PRO A 141 -5.87 8.18 2.09
N ILE A 142 -6.71 7.35 1.45
CA ILE A 142 -8.13 7.64 1.20
C ILE A 142 -9.00 6.44 1.58
N ASN A 143 -10.28 6.71 1.83
CA ASN A 143 -11.25 5.70 2.22
C ASN A 143 -11.73 4.89 1.00
N GLY A 144 -11.63 3.57 1.07
CA GLY A 144 -12.14 2.62 0.08
C GLY A 144 -13.62 2.25 0.30
N ASN A 145 -14.18 2.52 1.47
CA ASN A 145 -15.55 2.16 1.85
C ASN A 145 -15.82 0.65 1.78
N GLY A 146 -14.88 -0.16 2.28
CA GLY A 146 -14.93 -1.63 2.30
C GLY A 146 -15.07 -2.22 0.89
N ASN A 147 -16.19 -2.93 0.64
CA ASN A 147 -16.46 -3.57 -0.65
C ASN A 147 -16.71 -2.60 -1.82
N ASN A 148 -16.66 -1.29 -1.60
CA ASN A 148 -16.86 -0.27 -2.63
C ASN A 148 -15.55 0.28 -3.24
N ILE A 149 -14.39 -0.30 -2.92
CA ILE A 149 -13.12 0.09 -3.54
C ILE A 149 -13.21 0.09 -5.07
N SER A 150 -13.93 -0.87 -5.68
CA SER A 150 -14.18 -0.89 -7.13
C SER A 150 -14.81 0.40 -7.64
N ASN A 151 -15.77 0.98 -6.89
CA ASN A 151 -16.41 2.24 -7.28
C ASN A 151 -15.43 3.42 -7.18
N VAL A 152 -14.61 3.46 -6.12
CA VAL A 152 -13.57 4.49 -5.97
C VAL A 152 -12.61 4.45 -7.16
N LEU A 153 -12.12 3.26 -7.52
CA LEU A 153 -11.23 3.07 -8.67
C LEU A 153 -11.90 3.48 -9.99
N ASN A 154 -13.17 3.09 -10.20
CA ASN A 154 -13.92 3.46 -11.40
C ASN A 154 -14.08 4.98 -11.52
N GLU A 155 -14.43 5.68 -10.43
CA GLU A 155 -14.54 7.14 -10.43
C GLU A 155 -13.20 7.81 -10.76
N MET A 156 -12.09 7.32 -10.19
CA MET A 156 -10.75 7.85 -10.48
C MET A 156 -10.35 7.67 -11.94
N GLN A 157 -10.80 6.60 -12.59
CA GLN A 157 -10.49 6.30 -13.99
C GLN A 157 -11.30 7.10 -15.01
N LYS A 158 -12.48 7.64 -14.64
CA LYS A 158 -13.37 8.34 -15.59
C LYS A 158 -12.69 9.46 -16.36
N ARG A 159 -11.69 10.13 -15.77
CA ARG A 159 -10.96 11.24 -16.40
C ARG A 159 -10.08 10.84 -17.59
N PHE A 160 -9.75 9.55 -17.71
CA PHE A 160 -8.94 9.01 -18.79
C PHE A 160 -9.79 8.45 -19.94
N ASN A 161 -11.07 8.17 -19.69
CA ASN A 161 -11.96 7.62 -20.69
C ASN A 161 -12.17 8.60 -21.86
N ASN A 162 -12.05 8.09 -23.09
CA ASN A 162 -12.27 8.84 -24.33
C ASN A 162 -11.40 10.12 -24.44
N ASN A 163 -10.18 10.07 -23.91
CA ASN A 163 -9.24 11.19 -24.00
C ASN A 163 -8.05 10.81 -24.88
N ASP A 164 -7.91 11.49 -26.02
CA ASP A 164 -6.83 11.24 -27.00
C ASP A 164 -5.43 11.45 -26.42
N SER A 165 -5.31 12.21 -25.32
CA SER A 165 -4.03 12.39 -24.61
C SER A 165 -3.62 11.17 -23.77
N PHE A 166 -4.55 10.23 -23.54
CA PHE A 166 -4.36 9.04 -22.71
C PHE A 166 -4.84 7.77 -23.45
N PRO A 167 -4.19 7.41 -24.58
CA PRO A 167 -4.67 6.35 -25.47
C PRO A 167 -4.50 4.93 -24.92
N LYS A 168 -3.69 4.73 -23.86
CA LYS A 168 -3.45 3.42 -23.25
C LYS A 168 -4.57 3.07 -22.26
N HIS A 169 -4.58 1.81 -21.81
CA HIS A 169 -5.50 1.37 -20.77
C HIS A 169 -5.33 2.20 -19.48
N ASN A 170 -6.43 2.58 -18.82
CA ASN A 170 -6.46 3.49 -17.67
C ASN A 170 -5.54 3.06 -16.50
N SER A 171 -5.30 1.76 -16.35
CA SER A 171 -4.40 1.21 -15.34
C SER A 171 -2.95 1.70 -15.47
N ASN A 172 -2.55 2.22 -16.63
CA ASN A 172 -1.23 2.81 -16.86
C ASN A 172 -1.08 4.21 -16.25
N TYR A 173 -2.19 4.90 -15.97
CA TYR A 173 -2.19 6.29 -15.50
C TYR A 173 -2.59 6.43 -14.03
N LEU A 174 -3.23 5.39 -13.47
CA LEU A 174 -3.77 5.43 -12.12
C LEU A 174 -2.66 5.30 -11.06
N ARG A 175 -2.36 6.42 -10.38
CA ARG A 175 -1.40 6.51 -9.27
C ARG A 175 -2.03 6.08 -7.95
N SER A 176 -2.23 4.78 -7.75
CA SER A 176 -2.84 4.28 -6.51
C SER A 176 -2.30 2.93 -6.07
N PHE A 177 -2.44 2.64 -4.78
CA PHE A 177 -2.18 1.34 -4.17
C PHE A 177 -3.34 0.94 -3.27
N VAL A 178 -3.76 -0.32 -3.31
CA VAL A 178 -4.80 -0.85 -2.43
C VAL A 178 -4.20 -1.85 -1.44
N ILE A 179 -4.51 -1.68 -0.15
CA ILE A 179 -4.35 -2.75 0.85
C ILE A 179 -5.75 -3.29 1.16
N ILE A 180 -5.90 -4.61 1.13
CA ILE A 180 -7.18 -5.28 1.35
C ILE A 180 -7.00 -6.43 2.34
N ASP A 181 -7.97 -6.59 3.24
CA ASP A 181 -8.05 -7.71 4.17
C ASP A 181 -8.33 -9.00 3.40
N SER A 182 -7.66 -10.09 3.76
CA SER A 182 -7.95 -11.36 3.08
C SER A 182 -9.30 -11.94 3.46
N ASP A 183 -9.80 -11.61 4.66
CA ASP A 183 -10.96 -12.23 5.28
C ASP A 183 -10.91 -13.77 5.36
N LYS A 184 -9.72 -14.35 5.18
CA LYS A 184 -9.53 -15.80 5.23
C LYS A 184 -9.92 -16.31 6.60
N LYS A 185 -10.65 -17.42 6.62
CA LYS A 185 -11.10 -18.09 7.86
C LYS A 185 -10.22 -19.29 8.20
N TYR A 186 -9.38 -19.75 7.28
CA TYR A 186 -8.47 -20.87 7.47
C TYR A 186 -7.33 -20.85 6.43
N PRO A 187 -6.19 -21.54 6.68
CA PRO A 187 -5.00 -21.44 5.84
C PRO A 187 -5.18 -21.85 4.38
N SER A 188 -5.94 -22.92 4.12
CA SER A 188 -6.14 -23.49 2.78
C SER A 188 -7.15 -22.75 1.92
N GLU A 189 -7.83 -21.72 2.45
CA GLU A 189 -8.63 -20.81 1.63
C GLU A 189 -7.72 -20.11 0.60
N GLU A 190 -8.29 -19.64 -0.51
CA GLU A 190 -7.55 -18.99 -1.60
C GLU A 190 -6.82 -17.71 -1.12
N GLU A 191 -6.26 -16.92 -2.06
CA GLU A 191 -5.58 -15.64 -1.75
C GLU A 191 -6.46 -14.71 -0.87
N ILE A 192 -7.77 -14.76 -1.09
CA ILE A 192 -8.79 -13.95 -0.42
C ILE A 192 -10.06 -14.79 -0.20
N ALA A 193 -10.90 -14.37 0.74
CA ALA A 193 -12.21 -14.98 0.97
C ALA A 193 -13.07 -14.96 -0.29
N SER A 194 -13.86 -16.02 -0.49
CA SER A 194 -14.63 -16.24 -1.72
C SER A 194 -15.58 -15.09 -2.10
N ASP A 195 -16.15 -14.40 -1.11
CA ASP A 195 -17.05 -13.26 -1.29
C ASP A 195 -16.33 -11.96 -1.71
N LYS A 196 -15.01 -11.92 -1.59
CA LYS A 196 -14.16 -10.79 -2.02
C LYS A 196 -13.45 -11.01 -3.36
N ILE A 197 -13.59 -12.18 -4.01
CA ILE A 197 -12.94 -12.47 -5.30
C ILE A 197 -13.28 -11.44 -6.39
N LYS A 198 -14.55 -11.01 -6.47
CA LYS A 198 -14.97 -9.98 -7.44
C LYS A 198 -14.21 -8.67 -7.24
N LEU A 199 -14.14 -8.21 -5.99
CA LEU A 199 -13.42 -6.99 -5.64
C LEU A 199 -11.93 -7.10 -6.00
N LEU A 200 -11.30 -8.23 -5.70
CA LEU A 200 -9.90 -8.47 -6.06
C LEU A 200 -9.68 -8.43 -7.58
N ASN A 201 -10.60 -8.99 -8.37
CA ASN A 201 -10.53 -8.94 -9.83
C ASN A 201 -10.67 -7.50 -10.36
N ASP A 202 -11.59 -6.71 -9.80
CA ASP A 202 -11.75 -5.30 -10.15
C ASP A 202 -10.47 -4.50 -9.84
N ILE A 203 -9.84 -4.74 -8.68
CA ILE A 203 -8.56 -4.15 -8.29
C ILE A 203 -7.45 -4.56 -9.27
N LYS A 204 -7.33 -5.86 -9.58
CA LYS A 204 -6.33 -6.40 -10.53
C LYS A 204 -6.47 -5.76 -11.91
N MET A 205 -7.70 -5.57 -12.39
CA MET A 205 -7.98 -4.90 -13.67
C MET A 205 -7.60 -3.41 -13.64
N ALA A 206 -7.90 -2.72 -12.54
CA ALA A 206 -7.66 -1.29 -12.38
C ALA A 206 -6.19 -0.92 -12.13
N LEU A 207 -5.45 -1.73 -11.38
CA LEU A 207 -4.14 -1.37 -10.81
C LEU A 207 -3.01 -2.31 -11.24
N SER A 208 -3.31 -3.36 -12.02
CA SER A 208 -2.39 -4.42 -12.42
C SER A 208 -1.73 -5.11 -11.22
N ASN A 209 -0.63 -4.57 -10.68
CA ASN A 209 0.12 -5.11 -9.54
C ASN A 209 0.21 -4.15 -8.34
N SER A 210 -0.45 -2.99 -8.40
CA SER A 210 -0.40 -1.97 -7.34
C SER A 210 -1.43 -2.26 -6.24
N TYR A 211 -1.35 -3.45 -5.65
CA TYR A 211 -2.16 -3.83 -4.50
C TYR A 211 -1.45 -4.88 -3.62
N HIS A 212 -2.00 -5.10 -2.44
CA HIS A 212 -1.59 -6.17 -1.54
C HIS A 212 -2.82 -6.74 -0.80
N VAL A 213 -3.06 -8.03 -0.94
CA VAL A 213 -3.98 -8.79 -0.08
C VAL A 213 -3.18 -9.25 1.13
N MET A 214 -3.61 -8.88 2.34
CA MET A 214 -2.90 -9.29 3.55
C MET A 214 -2.93 -10.80 3.73
N ARG A 215 -1.89 -11.43 4.27
CA ARG A 215 -1.81 -12.89 4.43
C ARG A 215 -2.69 -13.39 5.58
N LYS A 216 -2.90 -12.56 6.59
CA LYS A 216 -3.82 -12.84 7.69
C LYS A 216 -5.21 -12.32 7.37
N ARG A 217 -6.17 -12.74 8.19
CA ARG A 217 -7.59 -12.39 7.99
C ARG A 217 -7.81 -10.88 7.87
N GLU A 218 -7.45 -10.12 8.90
CA GLU A 218 -7.67 -8.67 9.00
C GLU A 218 -6.48 -8.01 9.74
N MET A 219 -6.46 -6.67 9.80
CA MET A 219 -5.33 -5.96 10.40
C MET A 219 -5.17 -6.27 11.89
N GLU A 220 -6.27 -6.56 12.59
CA GLU A 220 -6.28 -6.93 14.00
C GLU A 220 -5.45 -8.19 14.27
N ASN A 221 -5.35 -9.12 13.31
CA ASN A 221 -4.49 -10.30 13.43
C ASN A 221 -2.99 -9.97 13.33
N TYR A 222 -2.60 -8.73 13.02
CA TYR A 222 -1.21 -8.26 13.13
C TYR A 222 -0.88 -7.65 14.49
N MET A 223 -1.86 -7.52 15.40
CA MET A 223 -1.62 -7.00 16.75
C MET A 223 -0.70 -7.94 17.55
N PRO A 224 0.43 -7.46 18.08
CA PRO A 224 1.30 -8.26 18.94
C PRO A 224 0.61 -8.73 20.23
N ASP A 225 0.93 -9.94 20.67
CA ASP A 225 0.35 -10.56 21.87
C ASP A 225 0.51 -9.71 23.13
N GLU A 226 1.66 -9.06 23.29
CA GLU A 226 1.99 -8.22 24.44
C GLU A 226 1.09 -6.99 24.57
N VAL A 227 0.37 -6.59 23.52
CA VAL A 227 -0.58 -5.48 23.54
C VAL A 227 -1.90 -5.89 24.19
N PHE A 228 -2.32 -7.15 24.02
CA PHE A 228 -3.60 -7.62 24.57
C PHE A 228 -3.67 -7.50 26.09
N VAL A 229 -2.54 -7.53 26.81
CA VAL A 229 -2.50 -7.34 28.27
C VAL A 229 -2.91 -5.92 28.72
N GLU A 230 -2.99 -4.95 27.79
CA GLU A 230 -3.44 -3.58 28.03
C GLU A 230 -4.97 -3.47 28.00
N ILE A 231 -5.65 -4.46 27.41
CA ILE A 231 -7.10 -4.49 27.27
C ILE A 231 -7.70 -5.02 28.57
N LYS A 232 -8.23 -4.11 29.38
CA LYS A 232 -8.84 -4.42 30.68
C LYS A 232 -10.18 -5.13 30.53
N ASP A 233 -10.65 -5.75 31.62
CA ASP A 233 -12.00 -6.33 31.76
C ASP A 233 -12.32 -7.50 30.79
N ASN A 234 -11.29 -8.10 30.18
CA ASN A 234 -11.42 -9.20 29.21
C ASN A 234 -10.58 -10.43 29.58
N ASP A 235 -10.15 -10.54 30.84
CA ASP A 235 -9.20 -11.56 31.32
C ASP A 235 -9.49 -12.99 30.81
N PRO A 236 -10.72 -13.53 30.88
CA PRO A 236 -10.97 -14.88 30.39
C PRO A 236 -10.74 -15.00 28.87
N TYR A 237 -11.27 -14.04 28.10
CA TYR A 237 -11.16 -14.04 26.65
C TYR A 237 -9.72 -13.87 26.19
N ILE A 238 -8.99 -12.90 26.76
CA ILE A 238 -7.58 -12.64 26.43
C ILE A 238 -6.70 -13.84 26.80
N LYS A 239 -6.90 -14.45 27.97
CA LYS A 239 -6.14 -15.65 28.35
C LYS A 239 -6.38 -16.79 27.36
N SER A 240 -7.63 -17.02 26.95
CA SER A 240 -7.95 -18.03 25.94
C SER A 240 -7.38 -17.69 24.57
N TYR A 241 -7.46 -16.44 24.12
CA TYR A 241 -6.86 -15.98 22.87
C TYR A 241 -5.33 -16.16 22.87
N LEU A 242 -4.66 -15.80 23.95
CA LEU A 242 -3.20 -15.91 24.05
C LEU A 242 -2.70 -17.36 24.06
N THR A 243 -3.55 -18.34 24.40
CA THR A 243 -3.22 -19.77 24.28
C THR A 243 -3.27 -20.31 22.85
N LEU A 244 -3.85 -19.56 21.90
CA LEU A 244 -3.87 -19.95 20.49
C LEU A 244 -2.44 -19.96 19.92
N ASN A 245 -2.17 -20.91 19.03
CA ASN A 245 -0.93 -20.89 18.26
C ASN A 245 -0.97 -19.82 17.16
N THR A 246 0.16 -19.57 16.50
CA THR A 246 0.28 -18.52 15.46
C THR A 246 -0.75 -18.69 14.34
N SER A 247 -0.90 -19.89 13.80
CA SER A 247 -1.84 -20.16 12.70
C SER A 247 -3.29 -19.89 13.12
N GLN A 248 -3.69 -20.35 14.30
CA GLN A 248 -5.03 -20.07 14.86
C GLN A 248 -5.29 -18.56 15.00
N LYS A 249 -4.32 -17.80 15.50
CA LYS A 249 -4.44 -16.34 15.64
C LYS A 249 -4.49 -15.60 14.31
N ASP A 250 -4.03 -16.19 13.21
CA ASP A 250 -4.04 -15.55 11.88
C ASP A 250 -5.43 -15.54 11.23
N TYR A 251 -6.31 -16.45 11.65
CA TYR A 251 -7.63 -16.66 11.01
C TYR A 251 -8.83 -16.49 11.96
N ILE A 252 -8.60 -16.34 13.26
CA ILE A 252 -9.66 -16.03 14.22
C ILE A 252 -10.14 -14.58 14.04
N ASP A 253 -11.44 -14.35 14.21
CA ASP A 253 -12.01 -13.01 14.35
C ASP A 253 -11.65 -12.46 15.74
N VAL A 254 -10.88 -11.38 15.82
CA VAL A 254 -10.35 -10.90 17.12
C VAL A 254 -11.46 -10.33 18.01
N GLU A 255 -12.52 -9.78 17.42
CA GLU A 255 -13.68 -9.27 18.18
C GLU A 255 -14.58 -10.42 18.63
N ASN A 256 -14.99 -11.26 17.69
CA ASN A 256 -16.08 -12.21 17.85
C ASN A 256 -15.61 -13.63 18.22
N GLY A 257 -14.33 -13.93 18.08
CA GLY A 257 -13.78 -15.26 18.33
C GLY A 257 -14.26 -16.29 17.29
N LEU A 258 -14.78 -17.41 17.79
CA LEU A 258 -15.27 -18.54 16.98
C LEU A 258 -16.80 -18.50 16.89
N GLN A 259 -17.35 -19.14 15.86
CA GLN A 259 -18.81 -19.34 15.77
C GLN A 259 -19.32 -20.08 17.00
N ASP A 260 -20.48 -19.69 17.54
CA ASP A 260 -21.13 -20.42 18.63
C ASP A 260 -21.75 -21.74 18.15
N LYS A 261 -20.87 -22.67 17.79
CA LYS A 261 -21.16 -24.02 17.33
C LYS A 261 -20.15 -24.97 17.92
N ASN A 262 -20.57 -26.21 18.17
CA ASN A 262 -19.62 -27.23 18.62
C ASN A 262 -18.53 -27.43 17.57
N ILE A 263 -17.35 -27.87 17.99
CA ILE A 263 -16.19 -27.95 17.10
C ILE A 263 -16.46 -28.88 15.93
N GLU A 264 -17.23 -29.95 16.15
CA GLU A 264 -17.67 -30.90 15.14
C GLU A 264 -18.62 -30.30 14.10
N GLN A 265 -19.22 -29.14 14.40
CA GLN A 265 -20.17 -28.40 13.57
C GLN A 265 -19.54 -27.16 12.91
N LEU A 266 -18.25 -26.90 13.16
CA LEU A 266 -17.55 -25.83 12.47
C LEU A 266 -17.31 -26.26 11.02
N GLU A 267 -17.78 -25.41 10.11
CA GLU A 267 -17.58 -25.58 8.67
C GLU A 267 -16.78 -24.40 8.13
N PRO A 268 -15.87 -24.64 7.17
CA PRO A 268 -15.56 -25.96 6.59
C PRO A 268 -14.68 -26.84 7.50
N THR A 269 -14.43 -28.10 7.11
CA THR A 269 -13.65 -29.07 7.90
C THR A 269 -12.26 -28.55 8.28
N GLU A 270 -11.63 -27.73 7.44
CA GLU A 270 -10.34 -27.10 7.70
C GLU A 270 -10.39 -26.12 8.87
N LEU A 271 -11.50 -25.40 9.03
CA LEU A 271 -11.74 -24.56 10.21
C LEU A 271 -11.83 -25.42 11.47
N ARG A 272 -12.53 -26.56 11.40
CA ARG A 272 -12.59 -27.51 12.52
C ARG A 272 -11.20 -28.02 12.89
N LEU A 273 -10.43 -28.51 11.92
CA LEU A 273 -9.08 -29.03 12.14
C LEU A 273 -8.14 -27.96 12.70
N LEU A 274 -8.31 -26.69 12.31
CA LEU A 274 -7.48 -25.59 12.81
C LEU A 274 -7.61 -25.40 14.33
N TYR A 275 -8.78 -25.70 14.92
CA TYR A 275 -9.06 -25.46 16.34
C TYR A 275 -9.26 -26.74 17.17
N GLU A 276 -9.13 -27.94 16.58
CA GLU A 276 -9.47 -29.22 17.23
C GLU A 276 -8.67 -29.51 18.50
N ASN A 277 -7.48 -28.94 18.61
CA ASN A 277 -6.58 -29.10 19.74
C ASN A 277 -6.85 -28.15 20.92
N LEU A 278 -7.88 -27.28 20.83
CA LEU A 278 -8.22 -26.37 21.92
C LEU A 278 -8.86 -27.10 23.11
N VAL A 279 -8.38 -26.78 24.31
CA VAL A 279 -8.91 -27.34 25.56
C VAL A 279 -10.28 -26.72 25.90
N ASN A 280 -11.15 -27.53 26.50
CA ASN A 280 -12.57 -27.22 26.72
C ASN A 280 -12.90 -25.90 27.46
N PRO A 281 -12.10 -25.34 28.38
CA PRO A 281 -12.37 -23.99 28.89
C PRO A 281 -12.12 -22.90 27.85
N SER A 282 -10.99 -22.96 27.13
CA SER A 282 -10.60 -21.92 26.16
C SER A 282 -11.52 -21.90 24.94
N LEU A 283 -11.86 -23.07 24.39
CA LEU A 283 -12.76 -23.16 23.25
C LEU A 283 -14.14 -22.55 23.55
N ASN A 284 -14.70 -22.86 24.72
CA ASN A 284 -16.00 -22.33 25.13
C ASN A 284 -15.99 -20.81 25.31
N ILE A 285 -14.91 -20.27 25.89
CA ILE A 285 -14.75 -18.81 26.04
C ILE A 285 -14.69 -18.14 24.67
N LEU A 286 -13.85 -18.64 23.75
CA LEU A 286 -13.69 -18.04 22.42
C LEU A 286 -14.94 -18.15 21.55
N ARG A 287 -15.86 -19.09 21.81
CA ARG A 287 -17.13 -19.23 21.11
C ARG A 287 -18.25 -18.34 21.66
N LYS A 288 -18.31 -18.23 22.99
CA LYS A 288 -19.46 -17.61 23.70
C LYS A 288 -19.22 -16.16 24.09
N ASN A 289 -17.95 -15.78 24.22
CA ASN A 289 -17.57 -14.44 24.63
C ASN A 289 -17.01 -13.68 23.44
N LYS A 290 -17.08 -12.35 23.52
CA LYS A 290 -16.47 -11.43 22.58
C LYS A 290 -15.47 -10.55 23.33
N LEU A 291 -14.52 -9.98 22.61
CA LEU A 291 -13.70 -8.92 23.15
C LEU A 291 -14.55 -7.65 23.32
N ILE A 292 -14.60 -7.11 24.53
CA ILE A 292 -15.41 -5.93 24.86
C ILE A 292 -14.47 -4.78 25.24
N LEU A 293 -14.50 -3.68 24.50
CA LEU A 293 -13.76 -2.48 24.87
C LEU A 293 -14.64 -1.58 25.75
N LEU A 294 -14.09 -1.07 26.84
CA LEU A 294 -14.77 -0.17 27.77
C LEU A 294 -13.99 1.14 27.92
N ASP A 295 -14.70 2.25 28.12
CA ASP A 295 -14.11 3.51 28.57
C ASP A 295 -13.90 3.54 30.11
N GLU A 296 -13.36 4.65 30.62
CA GLU A 296 -13.14 4.85 32.06
C GLU A 296 -14.43 4.77 32.89
N SER A 297 -15.59 5.03 32.27
CA SER A 297 -16.92 4.95 32.90
C SER A 297 -17.58 3.58 32.71
N LYS A 298 -16.82 2.56 32.25
CA LYS A 298 -17.31 1.21 31.94
C LYS A 298 -18.40 1.15 30.87
N LYS A 299 -18.47 2.16 29.99
CA LYS A 299 -19.38 2.14 28.84
C LYS A 299 -18.73 1.40 27.69
N LYS A 300 -19.52 0.55 27.03
CA LYS A 300 -19.07 -0.21 25.84
C LYS A 300 -18.69 0.74 24.70
N LEU A 301 -17.48 0.54 24.19
CA LEU A 301 -16.92 1.20 23.02
C LEU A 301 -17.07 0.31 21.79
N SER A 302 -17.13 0.94 20.61
CA SER A 302 -17.08 0.23 19.34
C SER A 302 -15.70 -0.41 19.16
N PHE A 303 -15.67 -1.73 18.90
CA PHE A 303 -14.43 -2.46 18.62
C PHE A 303 -13.71 -1.84 17.43
N LYS A 304 -14.39 -1.73 16.28
CA LYS A 304 -13.84 -1.16 15.04
C LYS A 304 -13.19 0.21 15.23
N GLN A 305 -13.78 1.07 16.07
CA GLN A 305 -13.27 2.42 16.30
C GLN A 305 -12.13 2.50 17.32
N ASN A 306 -11.99 1.52 18.21
CA ASN A 306 -11.12 1.65 19.37
C ASN A 306 -10.03 0.59 19.45
N PHE A 307 -10.24 -0.62 18.92
CA PHE A 307 -9.20 -1.64 18.85
C PHE A 307 -8.00 -1.17 18.01
N PRO A 308 -8.17 -0.54 16.83
CA PRO A 308 -7.02 -0.13 16.01
C PRO A 308 -6.11 0.87 16.71
N LYS A 309 -6.63 1.65 17.67
CA LYS A 309 -5.82 2.60 18.45
C LYS A 309 -4.71 1.93 19.25
N TYR A 310 -4.84 0.64 19.58
CA TYR A 310 -3.78 -0.13 20.25
C TYR A 310 -2.51 -0.29 19.39
N PHE A 311 -2.56 -0.05 18.08
CA PHE A 311 -1.34 0.05 17.26
C PHE A 311 -0.42 1.20 17.65
N ASN A 312 -0.91 2.17 18.44
CA ASN A 312 -0.08 3.24 19.01
C ASN A 312 0.63 2.87 20.31
N SER A 313 0.36 1.68 20.88
CA SER A 313 1.02 1.22 22.11
C SER A 313 2.54 1.14 21.93
N ASP A 314 3.29 1.47 22.99
CA ASP A 314 4.77 1.38 23.00
C ASP A 314 5.28 -0.06 22.84
N LYS A 315 4.41 -1.04 23.07
CA LYS A 315 4.70 -2.46 22.82
C LYS A 315 4.67 -2.82 21.34
N VAL A 316 4.13 -1.94 20.50
CA VAL A 316 4.12 -2.13 19.05
C VAL A 316 5.36 -1.50 18.45
N ASN A 317 6.31 -2.36 18.06
CA ASN A 317 7.59 -2.00 17.49
C ASN A 317 7.96 -2.96 16.34
N LYS A 318 9.03 -2.67 15.60
CA LYS A 318 9.47 -3.50 14.45
C LYS A 318 9.64 -4.97 14.83
N PHE A 319 10.20 -5.25 16.01
CA PHE A 319 10.42 -6.62 16.46
C PHE A 319 9.11 -7.35 16.77
N SER A 320 8.19 -6.72 17.51
CA SER A 320 6.92 -7.34 17.88
C SER A 320 5.99 -7.54 16.68
N LEU A 321 5.96 -6.58 15.75
CA LEU A 321 5.24 -6.70 14.48
C LEU A 321 5.81 -7.82 13.61
N LYS A 322 7.14 -7.91 13.43
CA LYS A 322 7.77 -9.00 12.69
C LYS A 322 7.48 -10.37 13.30
N LYS A 323 7.62 -10.48 14.63
CA LYS A 323 7.32 -11.71 15.36
C LYS A 323 5.87 -12.13 15.13
N ARG A 324 4.93 -11.18 15.18
CA ARG A 324 3.51 -11.47 14.97
C ARG A 324 3.22 -11.81 13.51
N ALA A 325 3.75 -11.05 12.55
CA ALA A 325 3.58 -11.29 11.11
C ALA A 325 4.18 -12.63 10.66
N ASN A 326 5.27 -13.07 11.31
CA ASN A 326 5.97 -14.32 11.03
C ASN A 326 6.36 -14.49 9.54
N SER A 327 6.64 -13.37 8.88
CA SER A 327 7.09 -13.28 7.49
C SER A 327 7.57 -11.85 7.20
N ASP A 328 8.12 -11.62 6.01
CA ASP A 328 8.58 -10.29 5.55
C ASP A 328 7.45 -9.47 4.89
N GLU A 329 6.19 -9.88 5.05
CA GLU A 329 5.03 -9.26 4.39
C GLU A 329 4.90 -7.76 4.66
N LEU A 330 5.17 -7.33 5.90
CA LEU A 330 5.05 -5.92 6.28
C LEU A 330 6.05 -5.06 5.50
N GLU A 331 7.28 -5.54 5.34
CA GLU A 331 8.28 -4.93 4.47
C GLU A 331 7.90 -5.03 2.99
N GLU A 332 7.34 -6.16 2.55
CA GLU A 332 6.85 -6.30 1.17
C GLU A 332 5.81 -5.23 0.83
N ILE A 333 4.85 -4.96 1.73
CA ILE A 333 3.86 -3.88 1.56
C ILE A 333 4.56 -2.53 1.39
N LEU A 334 5.45 -2.18 2.33
CA LEU A 334 6.16 -0.89 2.30
C LEU A 334 7.05 -0.76 1.06
N ASN A 335 7.74 -1.83 0.66
CA ASN A 335 8.59 -1.84 -0.52
C ASN A 335 7.78 -1.72 -1.82
N LYS A 336 6.61 -2.38 -1.91
CA LYS A 336 5.69 -2.21 -3.05
C LYS A 336 5.26 -0.76 -3.19
N ILE A 337 4.85 -0.12 -2.08
CA ILE A 337 4.45 1.30 -2.09
C ILE A 337 5.65 2.18 -2.45
N SER A 338 6.79 2.05 -1.76
CA SER A 338 8.02 2.82 -2.00
C SER A 338 8.54 2.70 -3.43
N LYS A 339 8.33 1.56 -4.10
CA LYS A 339 8.69 1.38 -5.50
C LYS A 339 7.80 2.19 -6.44
N LEU A 340 6.53 2.41 -6.10
CA LEU A 340 5.56 3.18 -6.90
C LEU A 340 5.63 4.70 -6.64
N LEU A 341 6.13 5.11 -5.48
CA LEU A 341 6.49 6.50 -5.15
C LEU A 341 7.81 6.85 -5.80
#